data_AF-A0A7Y2I5D4-F1
#
_entry.id   AF-A0A7Y2I5D4-F1
#
_cell.length_a   1.000
_cell.length_b   1.000
_cell.length_c   1.000
_cell.angle_alpha   90.00
_cell.angle_beta   90.00
_cell.angle_gamma   90.00
#
_symmetry.space_group_name_H-M   'P 1'
#
loop_
_entity.id
_entity.type
_entity.pdbx_description
1 polymer ?
#
loop_
_entity_poly.entity_id
_entity_poly.type
_entity_poly.pdbx_seq_one_letter_code
_entity_poly.pdbx_strand_id
1 'polypeptide(L)'
;MAEKQDSQVVVDVGKWEWSELLKKEDWWAVWLGFFILLMGVIIYFPHSSDMNAKLTEIEGTYLADAQKTDKFRTIGWYQLNDGKKGVKAKNIGVGKWLSNFSKKPHGWKSNPLNAFIMSKDAADAKNAAAMPKFEAAQAAETEALAAAQAAEAAAEAAGFNDTALNQAAKASIADWRDAWLKASKAKGKTKAKPYNQIGWLIFLGICFACFFGIGMAAMGKSFKDFVIGFSFVFLVAVLAYTAASQGTMKAYGVGYAFWAILFGMLISNTVGTPEWAKPAVQTEYYIKTGLVLLGAGILFEKIITIGTAGIFVAWVVTPTVWLVTYWFGQKIVQMPSKRLNATICSDMSVCGVSAAIATAAACKAKKEELTLAVGLSLVFTSIMMIVMPAIIKSTFPVDKQLILGGAWMGGTIDATGAVAAAGAFLGEKALYVAATIKMIQNVLIGVIAFCVALYFTTRVEVEETGRAVGAMEIWYRFPKFVLGFISASIIF
;
A
#
# COMPACT_ATOMS: atom_id res chain seq x y z
N MET A 1 44.07 -3.38 39.97
CA MET A 1 43.62 -3.44 38.56
C MET A 1 42.11 -3.21 38.47
N ALA A 2 41.63 -2.06 38.96
CA ALA A 2 40.22 -1.68 38.93
C ALA A 2 40.14 -0.20 38.58
N GLU A 3 40.53 0.14 37.35
CA GLU A 3 40.46 1.50 36.81
C GLU A 3 40.68 1.43 35.30
N LYS A 4 39.69 0.93 34.54
CA LYS A 4 39.69 1.04 33.05
C LYS A 4 38.37 0.65 32.36
N GLN A 5 37.22 0.91 32.96
CA GLN A 5 35.93 0.53 32.36
C GLN A 5 34.89 1.65 32.23
N ASP A 6 35.29 2.92 32.41
CA ASP A 6 34.34 4.05 32.46
C ASP A 6 34.45 5.05 31.28
N SER A 7 35.04 4.66 30.16
CA SER A 7 35.28 5.57 29.00
C SER A 7 34.52 5.22 27.71
N GLN A 8 33.59 4.27 27.71
CA GLN A 8 32.87 3.86 26.48
C GLN A 8 31.41 4.31 26.40
N VAL A 9 30.90 5.08 27.35
CA VAL A 9 29.60 5.73 27.17
C VAL A 9 29.86 7.12 26.59
N VAL A 10 29.74 7.25 25.27
CA VAL A 10 29.63 8.55 24.61
C VAL A 10 28.36 9.20 25.16
N VAL A 11 28.54 10.07 26.14
CA VAL A 11 27.47 10.90 26.68
C VAL A 11 27.22 11.98 25.65
N ASP A 12 26.35 11.69 24.68
CA ASP A 12 25.75 12.73 23.86
C ASP A 12 24.75 13.48 24.78
N VAL A 13 25.26 14.38 25.61
CA VAL A 13 24.45 15.47 26.18
C VAL A 13 24.19 16.43 25.02
N GLY A 14 23.36 16.00 24.08
CA GLY A 14 23.04 16.79 22.90
C GLY A 14 22.52 18.14 23.36
N LYS A 15 23.26 19.21 23.05
CA LYS A 15 22.66 20.54 22.94
C LYS A 15 22.00 20.58 21.57
N TRP A 16 20.77 21.09 21.50
CA TRP A 16 20.06 21.19 20.24
C TRP A 16 20.81 22.17 19.35
N GLU A 17 21.45 21.64 18.31
CA GLU A 17 22.06 22.46 17.27
C GLU A 17 21.19 22.43 16.03
N TRP A 18 20.92 23.58 15.44
CA TRP A 18 20.25 23.69 14.14
C TRP A 18 20.98 22.90 13.04
N SER A 19 22.29 22.64 13.23
CA SER A 19 23.10 21.80 12.35
C SER A 19 22.65 20.34 12.30
N GLU A 20 21.95 19.85 13.34
CA GLU A 20 21.39 18.49 13.38
C GLU A 20 20.32 18.24 12.31
N LEU A 21 19.59 19.29 11.90
CA LEU A 21 18.56 19.20 10.86
C LEU A 21 19.13 18.80 9.49
N LEU A 22 20.41 19.09 9.26
CA LEU A 22 21.11 18.83 8.00
C LEU A 22 22.11 17.67 8.10
N LYS A 23 22.46 17.23 9.32
CA LYS A 23 23.44 16.16 9.55
C LYS A 23 22.81 14.82 9.90
N LYS A 24 21.58 14.79 10.42
CA LYS A 24 20.92 13.55 10.84
C LYS A 24 20.02 12.97 9.75
N GLU A 25 20.10 11.65 9.59
CA GLU A 25 19.34 10.87 8.61
C GLU A 25 17.82 11.05 8.75
N ASP A 26 17.33 11.04 10.00
CA ASP A 26 15.90 11.17 10.27
C ASP A 26 15.30 12.47 9.71
N TRP A 27 16.03 13.59 9.81
CA TRP A 27 15.57 14.87 9.28
C TRP A 27 15.61 14.90 7.77
N TRP A 28 16.64 14.33 7.14
CA TRP A 28 16.67 14.18 5.68
C TRP A 28 15.51 13.33 5.15
N ALA A 29 15.10 12.29 5.86
CA ALA A 29 13.91 11.54 5.51
C ALA A 29 12.64 12.40 5.52
N VAL A 30 12.50 13.31 6.51
CA VAL A 30 11.41 14.29 6.56
C VAL A 30 11.49 15.29 5.42
N TRP A 31 12.65 15.90 5.19
CA TRP A 31 12.86 16.89 4.13
C TRP A 31 12.54 16.33 2.74
N LEU A 32 13.09 15.16 2.43
CA LEU A 32 12.82 14.48 1.16
C LEU A 32 11.35 14.11 1.00
N GLY A 33 10.73 13.59 2.07
CA GLY A 33 9.30 13.28 2.09
C GLY A 33 8.44 14.51 1.79
N PHE A 34 8.62 15.58 2.57
CA PHE A 34 7.87 16.83 2.41
C PHE A 34 8.14 17.52 1.07
N PHE A 35 9.37 17.43 0.54
CA PHE A 35 9.65 17.94 -0.80
C PHE A 35 8.74 17.30 -1.85
N ILE A 36 8.58 15.98 -1.84
CA ILE A 36 7.69 15.28 -2.77
C ILE A 36 6.23 15.68 -2.54
N LEU A 37 5.79 15.81 -1.29
CA LEU A 37 4.41 16.21 -0.95
C LEU A 37 4.09 17.64 -1.43
N LEU A 38 5.00 18.57 -1.19
CA LEU A 38 4.89 19.96 -1.65
C LEU A 38 4.87 20.03 -3.18
N MET A 39 5.74 19.29 -3.87
CA MET A 39 5.71 19.17 -5.33
C MET A 39 4.36 18.61 -5.81
N GLY A 40 3.78 17.65 -5.09
CA GLY A 40 2.44 17.14 -5.35
C GLY A 40 1.37 18.24 -5.28
N VAL A 41 1.37 19.05 -4.22
CA VAL A 41 0.43 20.18 -4.07
C VAL A 41 0.62 21.20 -5.21
N ILE A 42 1.86 21.59 -5.50
CA ILE A 42 2.15 22.57 -6.57
C ILE A 42 1.66 22.06 -7.93
N ILE A 43 1.80 20.77 -8.21
CA ILE A 43 1.39 20.18 -9.50
C ILE A 43 -0.12 20.02 -9.60
N TYR A 44 -0.78 19.51 -8.55
CA TYR A 44 -2.18 19.08 -8.63
C TYR A 44 -3.20 20.12 -8.16
N PHE A 45 -2.85 20.96 -7.19
CA PHE A 45 -3.77 21.95 -6.61
C PHE A 45 -4.29 22.99 -7.63
N PRO A 46 -3.47 23.50 -8.57
CA PRO A 46 -3.96 24.42 -9.60
C PRO A 46 -5.03 23.83 -10.54
N HIS A 47 -5.13 22.50 -10.63
CA HIS A 47 -6.09 21.80 -11.48
C HIS A 47 -7.36 21.37 -10.72
N SER A 48 -7.51 21.78 -9.46
CA SER A 48 -8.66 21.41 -8.62
C SER A 48 -9.98 21.97 -9.17
N SER A 49 -9.98 23.18 -9.73
CA SER A 49 -11.15 23.81 -10.36
C SER A 49 -11.70 22.98 -11.53
N ASP A 50 -10.82 22.53 -12.43
CA ASP A 50 -11.21 21.73 -13.60
C ASP A 50 -11.79 20.37 -13.19
N MET A 51 -11.25 19.78 -12.12
CA MET A 51 -11.78 18.53 -11.57
C MET A 51 -13.15 18.75 -10.91
N ASN A 52 -13.32 19.84 -10.16
CA ASN A 52 -14.59 20.20 -9.54
C ASN A 52 -15.66 20.48 -10.60
N ALA A 53 -15.32 21.19 -11.68
CA ALA A 53 -16.24 21.43 -12.80
C ALA A 53 -16.76 20.12 -13.42
N LYS A 54 -15.87 19.14 -13.62
CA LYS A 54 -16.27 17.81 -14.11
C LYS A 54 -17.12 17.04 -13.11
N LEU A 55 -16.84 17.17 -11.81
CA LEU A 55 -17.68 16.57 -10.77
C LEU A 55 -19.08 17.19 -10.78
N THR A 56 -19.18 18.51 -10.91
CA THR A 56 -20.45 19.23 -11.03
C THR A 56 -21.21 18.86 -12.30
N GLU A 57 -20.55 18.66 -13.43
CA GLU A 57 -21.17 18.17 -14.67
C GLU A 57 -21.78 16.77 -14.50
N ILE A 58 -21.01 15.86 -13.89
CA ILE A 58 -21.46 14.48 -13.61
C ILE A 58 -22.62 14.50 -12.61
N GLU A 59 -22.56 15.33 -11.59
CA GLU A 59 -23.66 15.55 -10.64
C GLU A 59 -24.89 16.12 -11.35
N GLY A 60 -24.75 17.14 -12.19
CA GLY A 60 -25.85 17.71 -12.96
C GLY A 60 -26.54 16.69 -13.87
N THR A 61 -25.80 15.71 -14.39
CA THR A 61 -26.33 14.68 -15.29
C THR A 61 -27.05 13.55 -14.56
N TYR A 62 -26.50 13.08 -13.43
CA TYR A 62 -26.95 11.82 -12.80
C TYR A 62 -27.51 11.96 -11.38
N LEU A 63 -27.38 13.13 -10.73
CA LEU A 63 -27.81 13.31 -9.34
C LEU A 63 -29.32 13.16 -9.17
N ALA A 64 -30.11 13.72 -10.08
CA ALA A 64 -31.57 13.61 -10.06
C ALA A 64 -32.01 12.14 -10.13
N ASP A 65 -31.47 11.37 -11.08
CA ASP A 65 -31.75 9.94 -11.23
C ASP A 65 -31.22 9.10 -10.06
N ALA A 66 -30.09 9.52 -9.46
CA ALA A 66 -29.51 8.86 -8.29
C ALA A 66 -30.36 9.03 -7.01
N GLN A 67 -31.15 10.10 -6.93
CA GLN A 67 -31.96 10.46 -5.76
C GLN A 67 -33.46 10.17 -5.94
N LYS A 68 -33.86 9.52 -7.04
CA LYS A 68 -35.26 9.17 -7.31
C LYS A 68 -35.90 8.29 -6.23
N THR A 69 -35.12 7.44 -5.56
CA THR A 69 -35.63 6.52 -4.53
C THR A 69 -34.54 6.11 -3.55
N ASP A 70 -34.89 6.03 -2.27
CA ASP A 70 -34.02 5.49 -1.22
C ASP A 70 -34.17 3.97 -1.04
N LYS A 71 -35.15 3.36 -1.74
CA LYS A 71 -35.51 1.94 -1.53
C LYS A 71 -34.50 0.97 -2.16
N PHE A 72 -33.83 1.39 -3.23
CA PHE A 72 -32.73 0.64 -3.86
C PHE A 72 -31.80 1.58 -4.61
N ARG A 73 -30.63 1.08 -5.01
CA ARG A 73 -29.66 1.86 -5.80
C ARG A 73 -30.05 1.86 -7.26
N THR A 74 -30.40 3.02 -7.81
CA THR A 74 -30.78 3.22 -9.21
C THR A 74 -29.60 3.10 -10.16
N ILE A 75 -29.88 2.98 -11.46
CA ILE A 75 -28.86 3.06 -12.52
C ILE A 75 -28.10 4.39 -12.43
N GLY A 76 -28.82 5.49 -12.22
CA GLY A 76 -28.25 6.83 -12.03
C GLY A 76 -27.27 6.90 -10.85
N TRP A 77 -27.58 6.24 -9.73
CA TRP A 77 -26.68 6.16 -8.58
C TRP A 77 -25.34 5.48 -8.92
N TYR A 78 -25.40 4.40 -9.71
CA TYR A 78 -24.20 3.70 -10.15
C TYR A 78 -23.38 4.51 -11.16
N GLN A 79 -24.04 5.13 -12.13
CA GLN A 79 -23.39 5.98 -13.14
C GLN A 79 -22.75 7.23 -12.52
N LEU A 80 -23.44 7.89 -11.58
CA LEU A 80 -22.93 8.99 -10.78
C LEU A 80 -21.64 8.59 -10.05
N ASN A 81 -21.67 7.47 -9.34
CA ASN A 81 -20.52 7.02 -8.55
C ASN A 81 -19.35 6.54 -9.41
N ASP A 82 -19.60 5.88 -10.53
CA ASP A 82 -18.54 5.48 -11.47
C ASP A 82 -17.95 6.69 -12.19
N GLY A 83 -18.79 7.68 -12.55
CA GLY A 83 -18.37 8.95 -13.10
C GLY A 83 -17.46 9.71 -12.14
N LYS A 84 -17.90 9.88 -10.88
CA LYS A 84 -17.08 10.49 -9.80
C LYS A 84 -15.75 9.76 -9.62
N LYS A 85 -15.76 8.42 -9.59
CA LYS A 85 -14.54 7.61 -9.52
C LYS A 85 -13.65 7.74 -10.76
N GLY A 86 -14.22 8.09 -11.91
CA GLY A 86 -13.52 8.34 -13.17
C GLY A 86 -12.72 9.64 -13.18
N VAL A 87 -13.16 10.64 -12.42
CA VAL A 87 -12.43 11.89 -12.18
C VAL A 87 -11.23 11.59 -11.27
N LYS A 88 -10.04 11.54 -11.86
CA LYS A 88 -8.79 11.28 -11.14
C LYS A 88 -7.77 12.34 -11.51
N ALA A 89 -7.04 12.84 -10.51
CA ALA A 89 -5.90 13.74 -10.70
C ALA A 89 -4.84 13.18 -11.68
N LYS A 90 -4.72 11.85 -11.73
CA LYS A 90 -3.86 11.13 -12.69
C LYS A 90 -4.20 11.37 -14.17
N ASN A 91 -5.41 11.85 -14.50
CA ASN A 91 -5.83 12.06 -15.88
C ASN A 91 -5.32 13.37 -16.49
N ILE A 92 -4.76 14.27 -15.67
CA ILE A 92 -4.09 15.52 -16.10
C ILE A 92 -2.80 15.17 -16.86
N GLY A 93 -2.35 16.04 -17.77
CA GLY A 93 -1.12 15.82 -18.56
C GLY A 93 0.10 15.47 -17.71
N VAL A 94 0.36 16.24 -16.65
CA VAL A 94 1.45 15.97 -15.69
C VAL A 94 1.21 14.66 -14.93
N GLY A 95 -0.03 14.36 -14.54
CA GLY A 95 -0.38 13.10 -13.87
C GLY A 95 -0.12 11.85 -14.74
N LYS A 96 -0.38 11.94 -16.05
CA LYS A 96 -0.04 10.88 -17.02
C LYS A 96 1.47 10.71 -17.16
N TRP A 97 2.21 11.82 -17.21
CA TRP A 97 3.68 11.79 -17.25
C TRP A 97 4.26 11.16 -15.98
N LEU A 98 3.85 11.61 -14.78
CA LEU A 98 4.26 11.06 -13.50
C LEU A 98 3.91 9.57 -13.37
N SER A 99 2.75 9.16 -13.89
CA SER A 99 2.39 7.76 -13.93
C SER A 99 3.28 6.93 -14.85
N ASN A 100 3.82 7.48 -15.93
CA ASN A 100 4.75 6.75 -16.79
C ASN A 100 6.14 6.72 -16.15
N PHE A 101 6.56 7.83 -15.54
CA PHE A 101 7.81 7.97 -14.81
C PHE A 101 7.95 6.95 -13.67
N SER A 102 6.89 6.74 -12.89
CA SER A 102 6.88 5.85 -11.72
C SER A 102 6.41 4.41 -12.01
N LYS A 103 6.28 4.02 -13.28
CA LYS A 103 5.79 2.67 -13.63
C LYS A 103 6.79 1.59 -13.20
N LYS A 104 6.24 0.53 -12.63
CA LYS A 104 6.94 -0.73 -12.33
C LYS A 104 7.05 -1.59 -13.60
N PRO A 105 7.95 -2.59 -13.63
CA PRO A 105 7.96 -3.61 -14.67
C PRO A 105 6.58 -4.23 -14.91
N HIS A 106 6.24 -4.49 -16.18
CA HIS A 106 4.95 -5.06 -16.56
C HIS A 106 4.90 -6.57 -16.28
N GLY A 107 3.70 -7.11 -16.15
CA GLY A 107 3.53 -8.55 -15.94
C GLY A 107 3.88 -9.38 -17.18
N TRP A 108 4.51 -10.52 -16.95
CA TRP A 108 4.95 -11.44 -18.01
C TRP A 108 4.63 -12.90 -17.67
N LYS A 109 4.71 -13.79 -18.66
CA LYS A 109 4.43 -15.24 -18.51
C LYS A 109 5.64 -16.08 -18.89
N SER A 110 5.97 -16.12 -20.18
CA SER A 110 7.04 -16.96 -20.74
C SER A 110 8.33 -16.17 -20.99
N ASN A 111 8.25 -14.96 -21.54
CA ASN A 111 9.41 -14.13 -21.84
C ASN A 111 9.50 -12.92 -20.88
N PRO A 112 10.55 -12.80 -20.05
CA PRO A 112 10.73 -11.68 -19.14
C PRO A 112 10.99 -10.34 -19.83
N LEU A 113 11.43 -10.32 -21.09
CA LEU A 113 11.58 -9.08 -21.86
C LEU A 113 10.25 -8.36 -22.07
N ASN A 114 9.14 -9.11 -22.05
CA ASN A 114 7.80 -8.54 -22.08
C ASN A 114 7.48 -7.71 -20.82
N ALA A 115 8.29 -7.78 -19.75
CA ALA A 115 8.15 -6.86 -18.63
C ALA A 115 8.59 -5.43 -18.98
N PHE A 116 9.45 -5.30 -19.99
CA PHE A 116 10.15 -4.07 -20.31
C PHE A 116 9.76 -3.48 -21.65
N ILE A 117 9.54 -4.29 -22.68
CA ILE A 117 9.28 -3.81 -24.04
C ILE A 117 8.06 -4.53 -24.63
N MET A 118 7.20 -3.75 -25.29
CA MET A 118 6.17 -4.26 -26.19
C MET A 118 6.13 -3.41 -27.45
N SER A 119 6.32 -4.06 -28.61
CA SER A 119 6.25 -3.41 -29.91
C SER A 119 4.81 -2.95 -30.24
N LYS A 120 4.70 -2.04 -31.20
CA LYS A 120 3.40 -1.58 -31.71
C LYS A 120 2.60 -2.75 -32.29
N ASP A 121 3.21 -3.57 -33.12
CA ASP A 121 2.56 -4.73 -33.74
C ASP A 121 2.05 -5.74 -32.70
N ALA A 122 2.82 -5.99 -31.63
CA ALA A 122 2.39 -6.86 -30.55
C ALA A 122 1.24 -6.25 -29.72
N ALA A 123 1.20 -4.93 -29.57
CA ALA A 123 0.11 -4.23 -28.92
C ALA A 123 -1.17 -4.30 -29.77
N ASP A 124 -1.05 -4.05 -31.06
CA ASP A 124 -2.16 -4.05 -32.02
C ASP A 124 -2.72 -5.46 -32.19
N ALA A 125 -1.87 -6.49 -32.28
CA ALA A 125 -2.29 -7.89 -32.31
C ALA A 125 -3.04 -8.30 -31.03
N LYS A 126 -2.59 -7.84 -29.85
CA LYS A 126 -3.32 -8.08 -28.58
C LYS A 126 -4.67 -7.38 -28.56
N ASN A 127 -4.74 -6.14 -29.07
CA ASN A 127 -5.99 -5.39 -29.13
C ASN A 127 -6.98 -6.06 -30.09
N ALA A 128 -6.52 -6.46 -31.28
CA ALA A 128 -7.31 -7.18 -32.27
C ALA A 128 -7.83 -8.51 -31.71
N ALA A 129 -6.99 -9.30 -31.03
CA ALA A 129 -7.42 -10.56 -30.41
C ALA A 129 -8.41 -10.36 -29.25
N ALA A 130 -8.37 -9.21 -28.57
CA ALA A 130 -9.28 -8.88 -27.47
C ALA A 130 -10.60 -8.25 -27.96
N MET A 131 -10.64 -7.70 -29.18
CA MET A 131 -11.78 -6.93 -29.70
C MET A 131 -13.08 -7.77 -29.77
N PRO A 132 -13.09 -9.00 -30.32
CA PRO A 132 -14.33 -9.79 -30.41
C PRO A 132 -14.94 -10.09 -29.04
N LYS A 133 -14.09 -10.33 -28.03
CA LYS A 133 -14.55 -10.56 -26.65
C LYS A 133 -15.09 -9.29 -26.01
N PHE A 134 -14.55 -8.12 -26.37
CA PHE A 134 -15.07 -6.84 -25.91
C PHE A 134 -16.40 -6.51 -26.59
N GLU A 135 -16.52 -6.68 -27.90
CA GLU A 135 -17.76 -6.44 -28.65
C GLU A 135 -18.90 -7.34 -28.16
N ALA A 136 -18.65 -8.64 -27.98
CA ALA A 136 -19.64 -9.56 -27.42
C ALA A 136 -20.07 -9.18 -25.99
N ALA A 137 -19.12 -8.77 -25.15
CA ALA A 137 -19.43 -8.32 -23.79
C ALA A 137 -20.16 -6.96 -23.76
N GLN A 138 -19.86 -6.07 -24.71
CA GLN A 138 -20.52 -4.77 -24.83
C GLN A 138 -21.96 -4.92 -25.34
N ALA A 139 -22.21 -5.82 -26.28
CA ALA A 139 -23.57 -6.14 -26.73
C ALA A 139 -24.43 -6.66 -25.56
N ALA A 140 -23.90 -7.62 -24.79
CA ALA A 140 -24.59 -8.16 -23.60
C ALA A 140 -24.82 -7.09 -22.52
N GLU A 141 -23.88 -6.14 -22.34
CA GLU A 141 -24.06 -5.02 -21.41
C GLU A 141 -25.13 -4.04 -21.86
N THR A 142 -25.22 -3.77 -23.16
CA THR A 142 -26.24 -2.88 -23.73
C THR A 142 -27.63 -3.48 -23.59
N GLU A 143 -27.78 -4.78 -23.83
CA GLU A 143 -29.03 -5.52 -23.63
C GLU A 143 -29.45 -5.53 -22.16
N ALA A 144 -28.52 -5.84 -21.25
CA ALA A 144 -28.78 -5.85 -19.81
C ALA A 144 -29.12 -4.44 -19.28
N LEU A 145 -28.48 -3.39 -19.80
CA LEU A 145 -28.79 -1.99 -19.46
C LEU A 145 -30.22 -1.63 -19.89
N ALA A 146 -30.64 -2.00 -21.10
CA ALA A 146 -31.99 -1.74 -21.59
C ALA A 146 -33.05 -2.44 -20.72
N ALA A 147 -32.80 -3.70 -20.33
CA ALA A 147 -33.67 -4.43 -19.41
C ALA A 147 -33.75 -3.78 -18.02
N ALA A 148 -32.62 -3.34 -17.47
CA ALA A 148 -32.57 -2.64 -16.19
C ALA A 148 -33.32 -1.30 -16.23
N GLN A 149 -33.17 -0.52 -17.31
CA GLN A 149 -33.89 0.74 -17.51
C GLN A 149 -35.40 0.52 -17.59
N ALA A 150 -35.85 -0.51 -18.32
CA ALA A 150 -37.27 -0.86 -18.40
C ALA A 150 -37.85 -1.26 -17.04
N ALA A 151 -37.11 -2.06 -16.26
CA ALA A 151 -37.53 -2.47 -14.92
C ALA A 151 -37.57 -1.30 -13.92
N GLU A 152 -36.59 -0.39 -13.99
CA GLU A 152 -36.57 0.82 -13.15
C GLU A 152 -37.73 1.76 -13.51
N ALA A 153 -38.00 1.98 -14.81
CA ALA A 153 -39.13 2.78 -15.27
C ALA A 153 -40.49 2.20 -14.83
N ALA A 154 -40.64 0.87 -14.83
CA ALA A 154 -41.84 0.21 -14.34
C ALA A 154 -42.02 0.42 -12.81
N ALA A 155 -40.93 0.38 -12.03
CA ALA A 155 -40.97 0.69 -10.61
C ALA A 155 -41.25 2.19 -10.34
N GLU A 156 -40.70 3.08 -11.16
CA GLU A 156 -40.95 4.53 -11.11
C GLU A 156 -42.41 4.87 -11.41
N ALA A 157 -43.01 4.23 -12.42
CA ALA A 157 -44.44 4.38 -12.74
C ALA A 157 -45.37 3.96 -11.59
N ALA A 158 -44.93 3.00 -10.76
CA ALA A 158 -45.63 2.57 -9.54
C ALA A 158 -45.26 3.43 -8.30
N GLY A 159 -44.56 4.56 -8.49
CA GLY A 159 -44.09 5.43 -7.40
C GLY A 159 -43.14 4.73 -6.42
N PHE A 160 -42.45 3.68 -6.86
CA PHE A 160 -41.60 2.80 -6.05
C PHE A 160 -42.31 2.12 -4.88
N ASN A 161 -43.65 2.05 -4.84
CA ASN A 161 -44.38 1.48 -3.70
C ASN A 161 -44.60 -0.03 -3.81
N ASP A 162 -44.44 -0.59 -5.00
CA ASP A 162 -44.55 -2.04 -5.23
C ASP A 162 -43.24 -2.77 -4.91
N THR A 163 -43.30 -3.68 -3.94
CA THR A 163 -42.14 -4.47 -3.51
C THR A 163 -41.63 -5.43 -4.58
N ALA A 164 -42.52 -6.01 -5.40
CA ALA A 164 -42.13 -6.96 -6.45
C ALA A 164 -41.43 -6.24 -7.62
N LEU A 165 -41.96 -5.09 -8.05
CA LEU A 165 -41.33 -4.27 -9.10
C LEU A 165 -39.96 -3.74 -8.64
N ASN A 166 -39.84 -3.31 -7.37
CA ASN A 166 -38.56 -2.90 -6.79
C ASN A 166 -37.54 -4.05 -6.73
N GLN A 167 -37.97 -5.28 -6.44
CA GLN A 167 -37.09 -6.46 -6.46
C GLN A 167 -36.65 -6.82 -7.88
N ALA A 168 -37.56 -6.76 -8.86
CA ALA A 168 -37.26 -7.00 -10.26
C ALA A 168 -36.28 -5.96 -10.82
N ALA A 169 -36.46 -4.68 -10.49
CA ALA A 169 -35.52 -3.61 -10.83
C ALA A 169 -34.15 -3.87 -10.20
N LYS A 170 -34.09 -4.21 -8.91
CA LYS A 170 -32.83 -4.51 -8.21
C LYS A 170 -32.09 -5.70 -8.83
N ALA A 171 -32.79 -6.76 -9.21
CA ALA A 171 -32.19 -7.93 -9.86
C ALA A 171 -31.63 -7.56 -11.26
N SER A 172 -32.43 -6.89 -12.08
CA SER A 172 -32.03 -6.47 -13.43
C SER A 172 -30.83 -5.49 -13.41
N ILE A 173 -30.81 -4.57 -12.43
CA ILE A 173 -29.66 -3.69 -12.20
C ILE A 173 -28.43 -4.50 -11.80
N ALA A 174 -28.55 -5.50 -10.93
CA ALA A 174 -27.41 -6.35 -10.57
C ALA A 174 -26.83 -7.10 -11.79
N ASP A 175 -27.69 -7.65 -12.64
CA ASP A 175 -27.27 -8.33 -13.88
C ASP A 175 -26.58 -7.38 -14.85
N TRP A 176 -27.10 -6.15 -15.01
CA TRP A 176 -26.42 -5.10 -15.76
C TRP A 176 -25.04 -4.77 -15.18
N ARG A 177 -24.90 -4.65 -13.85
CA ARG A 177 -23.60 -4.37 -13.22
C ARG A 177 -22.59 -5.48 -13.49
N ASP A 178 -23.01 -6.75 -13.44
CA ASP A 178 -22.14 -7.88 -13.77
C ASP A 178 -21.72 -7.87 -15.25
N ALA A 179 -22.64 -7.54 -16.16
CA ALA A 179 -22.35 -7.37 -17.58
C ALA A 179 -21.41 -6.19 -17.83
N TRP A 180 -21.64 -5.04 -17.19
CA TRP A 180 -20.79 -3.86 -17.24
C TRP A 180 -19.38 -4.13 -16.74
N LEU A 181 -19.23 -4.90 -15.66
CA LEU A 181 -17.92 -5.31 -15.16
C LEU A 181 -17.18 -6.21 -16.15
N LYS A 182 -17.88 -7.17 -16.78
CA LYS A 182 -17.29 -8.02 -17.84
C LYS A 182 -16.86 -7.18 -19.04
N ALA A 183 -17.72 -6.28 -19.51
CA ALA A 183 -17.43 -5.37 -20.62
C ALA A 183 -16.27 -4.42 -20.30
N SER A 184 -16.25 -3.82 -19.11
CA SER A 184 -15.18 -2.94 -18.64
C SER A 184 -13.83 -3.68 -18.52
N LYS A 185 -13.82 -4.89 -17.95
CA LYS A 185 -12.63 -5.76 -17.90
C LYS A 185 -12.14 -6.14 -19.30
N ALA A 186 -13.05 -6.40 -20.25
CA ALA A 186 -12.71 -6.69 -21.64
C ALA A 186 -12.17 -5.46 -22.38
N LYS A 187 -12.79 -4.29 -22.21
CA LYS A 187 -12.34 -2.98 -22.73
C LYS A 187 -10.94 -2.61 -22.25
N GLY A 188 -10.59 -2.97 -21.02
CA GLY A 188 -9.24 -2.80 -20.51
C GLY A 188 -8.18 -3.56 -21.32
N LYS A 189 -8.55 -4.70 -21.92
CA LYS A 189 -7.66 -5.57 -22.71
C LYS A 189 -7.49 -5.10 -24.16
N THR A 190 -8.39 -4.27 -24.68
CA THR A 190 -8.30 -3.67 -26.03
C THR A 190 -7.52 -2.36 -26.07
N LYS A 191 -6.97 -1.93 -24.93
CA LYS A 191 -6.20 -0.68 -24.78
C LYS A 191 -4.72 -0.93 -24.52
N ALA A 192 -4.18 -2.06 -24.99
CA ALA A 192 -2.75 -2.31 -24.95
C ALA A 192 -2.04 -1.23 -25.78
N LYS A 193 -1.04 -0.57 -25.18
CA LYS A 193 -0.21 0.43 -25.84
C LYS A 193 1.22 -0.06 -25.92
N PRO A 194 1.97 0.22 -26.99
CA PRO A 194 3.40 -0.05 -27.01
C PRO A 194 4.09 0.68 -25.86
N TYR A 195 5.12 0.07 -25.31
CA TYR A 195 5.92 0.67 -24.24
C TYR A 195 7.36 0.25 -24.33
N ASN A 196 8.24 1.18 -23.91
CA ASN A 196 9.63 0.91 -23.59
C ASN A 196 9.88 1.39 -22.16
N GLN A 197 9.83 0.45 -21.23
CA GLN A 197 9.99 0.71 -19.81
C GLN A 197 11.46 0.86 -19.41
N ILE A 198 12.41 0.38 -20.22
CA ILE A 198 13.85 0.43 -19.91
C ILE A 198 14.31 1.88 -19.77
N GLY A 199 13.99 2.72 -20.76
CA GLY A 199 14.36 4.15 -20.72
C GLY A 199 13.76 4.87 -19.52
N TRP A 200 12.50 4.58 -19.18
CA TRP A 200 11.84 5.14 -18.01
C TRP A 200 12.46 4.66 -16.69
N LEU A 201 12.86 3.39 -16.59
CA LEU A 201 13.51 2.85 -15.40
C LEU A 201 14.91 3.42 -15.20
N ILE A 202 15.69 3.60 -16.28
CA ILE A 202 17.00 4.27 -16.21
C ILE A 202 16.82 5.71 -15.73
N PHE A 203 15.89 6.45 -16.35
CA PHE A 203 15.60 7.82 -15.95
C PHE A 203 15.13 7.91 -14.49
N LEU A 204 14.24 7.03 -14.06
CA LEU A 204 13.80 6.91 -12.67
C LEU A 204 14.97 6.61 -11.72
N GLY A 205 15.85 5.68 -12.10
CA GLY A 205 17.04 5.33 -11.33
C GLY A 205 17.98 6.50 -11.13
N ILE A 206 18.24 7.28 -12.20
CA ILE A 206 19.05 8.50 -12.14
C ILE A 206 18.39 9.54 -11.24
N CYS A 207 17.09 9.81 -11.42
CA CYS A 207 16.37 10.76 -10.57
C CYS A 207 16.42 10.38 -9.10
N PHE A 208 16.22 9.10 -8.75
CA PHE A 208 16.30 8.63 -7.37
C PHE A 208 17.73 8.66 -6.82
N ALA A 209 18.74 8.32 -7.63
CA ALA A 209 20.14 8.40 -7.24
C ALA A 209 20.52 9.85 -6.89
N CYS A 210 20.10 10.82 -7.70
CA CYS A 210 20.30 12.24 -7.41
C CYS A 210 19.51 12.67 -6.17
N PHE A 211 18.22 12.32 -6.10
CA PHE A 211 17.33 12.70 -5.02
C PHE A 211 17.83 12.26 -3.63
N PHE A 212 18.16 10.97 -3.48
CA PHE A 212 18.73 10.46 -2.23
C PHE A 212 20.20 10.83 -2.06
N GLY A 213 20.94 11.01 -3.16
CA GLY A 213 22.34 11.39 -3.13
C GLY A 213 22.55 12.78 -2.52
N ILE A 214 21.65 13.74 -2.76
CA ILE A 214 21.73 15.08 -2.17
C ILE A 214 21.77 15.01 -0.64
N GLY A 215 20.89 14.22 -0.04
CA GLY A 215 20.88 14.05 1.42
C GLY A 215 22.13 13.31 1.92
N MET A 216 22.63 12.33 1.16
CA MET A 216 23.87 11.64 1.50
C MET A 216 25.09 12.56 1.46
N ALA A 217 25.18 13.45 0.48
CA ALA A 217 26.23 14.45 0.37
C ALA A 217 26.19 15.44 1.55
N ALA A 218 24.98 15.90 1.91
CA ALA A 218 24.79 16.80 3.05
C ALA A 218 25.13 16.15 4.40
N MET A 219 24.94 14.83 4.54
CA MET A 219 25.38 14.04 5.69
C MET A 219 26.90 13.75 5.69
N GLY A 220 27.67 14.34 4.77
CA GLY A 220 29.13 14.20 4.70
C GLY A 220 29.62 12.90 4.05
N LYS A 221 28.74 12.14 3.39
CA LYS A 221 29.12 10.93 2.64
C LYS A 221 29.41 11.27 1.17
N SER A 222 30.25 10.47 0.52
CA SER A 222 30.60 10.65 -0.89
C SER A 222 29.38 10.43 -1.80
N PHE A 223 28.97 11.48 -2.52
CA PHE A 223 27.87 11.41 -3.51
C PHE A 223 28.17 10.40 -4.62
N LYS A 224 29.41 10.39 -5.12
CA LYS A 224 29.82 9.53 -6.23
C LYS A 224 29.73 8.05 -5.85
N ASP A 225 30.26 7.69 -4.69
CA ASP A 225 30.25 6.29 -4.23
C ASP A 225 28.83 5.83 -3.91
N PHE A 226 27.99 6.74 -3.39
CA PHE A 226 26.57 6.48 -3.22
C PHE A 226 25.87 6.19 -4.55
N VAL A 227 26.06 7.01 -5.59
CA VAL A 227 25.37 6.81 -6.89
C VAL A 227 25.78 5.49 -7.55
N ILE A 228 27.06 5.11 -7.46
CA ILE A 228 27.55 3.82 -7.98
C ILE A 228 26.86 2.65 -7.25
N GLY A 229 26.88 2.68 -5.91
CA GLY A 229 26.19 1.64 -5.12
C GLY A 229 24.68 1.64 -5.33
N PHE A 230 24.07 2.82 -5.49
CA PHE A 230 22.61 2.96 -5.66
C PHE A 230 22.16 2.35 -6.97
N SER A 231 22.94 2.53 -8.04
CA SER A 231 22.64 1.94 -9.36
C SER A 231 22.53 0.41 -9.26
N PHE A 232 23.38 -0.23 -8.46
CA PHE A 232 23.31 -1.67 -8.19
C PHE A 232 22.09 -2.05 -7.35
N VAL A 233 21.83 -1.36 -6.24
CA VAL A 233 20.65 -1.61 -5.41
C VAL A 233 19.36 -1.43 -6.21
N PHE A 234 19.30 -0.41 -7.06
CA PHE A 234 18.16 -0.14 -7.94
C PHE A 234 17.98 -1.24 -8.99
N LEU A 235 19.07 -1.73 -9.59
CA LEU A 235 19.02 -2.88 -10.52
C LEU A 235 18.42 -4.11 -9.83
N VAL A 236 18.89 -4.44 -8.62
CA VAL A 236 18.35 -5.57 -7.83
C VAL A 236 16.86 -5.36 -7.53
N ALA A 237 16.45 -4.14 -7.19
CA ALA A 237 15.04 -3.81 -6.99
C ALA A 237 14.20 -4.01 -8.27
N VAL A 238 14.70 -3.58 -9.44
CA VAL A 238 14.05 -3.80 -10.73
C VAL A 238 13.91 -5.29 -11.04
N LEU A 239 14.95 -6.09 -10.79
CA LEU A 239 14.89 -7.55 -10.95
C LEU A 239 13.87 -8.18 -10.01
N ALA A 240 13.82 -7.76 -8.74
CA ALA A 240 12.86 -8.27 -7.75
C ALA A 240 11.41 -7.97 -8.17
N TYR A 241 11.13 -6.74 -8.63
CA TYR A 241 9.82 -6.38 -9.17
C TYR A 241 9.48 -7.14 -10.46
N THR A 242 10.47 -7.40 -11.31
CA THR A 242 10.29 -8.17 -12.53
C THR A 242 9.92 -9.61 -12.20
N ALA A 243 10.64 -10.26 -11.28
CA ALA A 243 10.32 -11.62 -10.83
C ALA A 243 8.94 -11.71 -10.17
N ALA A 244 8.57 -10.74 -9.33
CA ALA A 244 7.25 -10.66 -8.71
C ALA A 244 6.10 -10.42 -9.71
N SER A 245 6.39 -9.84 -10.88
CA SER A 245 5.40 -9.57 -11.92
C SER A 245 5.07 -10.78 -12.80
N GLN A 246 5.77 -11.89 -12.62
CA GLN A 246 5.49 -13.13 -13.35
C GLN A 246 4.11 -13.69 -12.96
N GLY A 247 3.33 -14.13 -13.95
CA GLY A 247 1.92 -14.55 -13.76
C GLY A 247 1.67 -15.60 -12.67
N THR A 248 2.45 -16.67 -12.61
CA THR A 248 2.43 -17.73 -11.59
C THR A 248 2.84 -17.19 -10.21
N MET A 249 3.92 -16.42 -10.12
CA MET A 249 4.38 -15.87 -8.83
C MET A 249 3.36 -14.89 -8.25
N LYS A 250 2.79 -14.06 -9.12
CA LYS A 250 1.70 -13.16 -8.77
C LYS A 250 0.45 -13.92 -8.33
N ALA A 251 0.16 -15.07 -8.95
CA ALA A 251 -0.97 -15.92 -8.56
C ALA A 251 -0.75 -16.58 -7.19
N TYR A 252 0.49 -16.93 -6.83
CA TYR A 252 0.85 -17.45 -5.51
C TYR A 252 1.02 -16.37 -4.43
N GLY A 253 0.82 -15.09 -4.77
CA GLY A 253 0.98 -14.00 -3.81
C GLY A 253 2.44 -13.68 -3.45
N VAL A 254 3.40 -14.23 -4.19
CA VAL A 254 4.83 -14.00 -3.96
C VAL A 254 5.21 -12.60 -4.43
N GLY A 255 5.28 -11.68 -3.46
CA GLY A 255 5.56 -10.26 -3.70
C GLY A 255 7.03 -9.95 -3.98
N TYR A 256 7.29 -8.69 -4.33
CA TYR A 256 8.66 -8.19 -4.58
C TYR A 256 9.57 -8.30 -3.37
N ALA A 257 9.03 -8.25 -2.14
CA ALA A 257 9.81 -8.37 -0.91
C ALA A 257 10.50 -9.74 -0.80
N PHE A 258 9.80 -10.83 -1.15
CA PHE A 258 10.38 -12.18 -1.20
C PHE A 258 11.58 -12.22 -2.15
N TRP A 259 11.39 -11.73 -3.38
CA TRP A 259 12.44 -11.73 -4.40
C TRP A 259 13.62 -10.84 -4.04
N ALA A 260 13.38 -9.69 -3.41
CA ALA A 260 14.44 -8.81 -2.94
C ALA A 260 15.29 -9.49 -1.85
N ILE A 261 14.66 -10.19 -0.90
CA ILE A 261 15.36 -10.97 0.13
C ILE A 261 16.12 -12.13 -0.51
N LEU A 262 15.49 -12.88 -1.42
CA LEU A 262 16.12 -14.00 -2.12
C LEU A 262 17.36 -13.56 -2.90
N PHE A 263 17.26 -12.52 -3.72
CA PHE A 263 18.39 -12.00 -4.47
C PHE A 263 19.46 -11.42 -3.55
N GLY A 264 19.07 -10.70 -2.49
CA GLY A 264 20.00 -10.19 -1.48
C GLY A 264 20.78 -11.31 -0.81
N MET A 265 20.11 -12.38 -0.38
CA MET A 265 20.73 -13.57 0.22
C MET A 265 21.64 -14.30 -0.77
N LEU A 266 21.21 -14.47 -2.02
CA LEU A 266 22.04 -15.10 -3.05
C LEU A 266 23.33 -14.30 -3.26
N ILE A 267 23.25 -12.98 -3.39
CA ILE A 267 24.43 -12.12 -3.55
C ILE A 267 25.32 -12.20 -2.30
N SER A 268 24.75 -12.08 -1.11
CA SER A 268 25.53 -12.07 0.14
C SER A 268 26.23 -13.40 0.42
N ASN A 269 25.63 -14.53 0.05
CA ASN A 269 26.20 -15.87 0.29
C ASN A 269 27.14 -16.34 -0.83
N THR A 270 27.09 -15.73 -2.03
CA THR A 270 27.96 -16.15 -3.16
C THR A 270 29.21 -15.30 -3.28
N VAL A 271 29.04 -13.98 -3.39
CA VAL A 271 30.14 -13.02 -3.64
C VAL A 271 30.39 -12.09 -2.46
N GLY A 272 29.55 -12.16 -1.43
CA GLY A 272 29.52 -11.16 -0.35
C GLY A 272 28.91 -9.84 -0.82
N THR A 273 28.47 -9.01 0.12
CA THR A 273 27.99 -7.65 -0.22
C THR A 273 29.18 -6.81 -0.68
N PRO A 274 29.25 -6.37 -1.95
CA PRO A 274 30.43 -5.67 -2.44
C PRO A 274 30.68 -4.36 -1.68
N GLU A 275 31.93 -4.07 -1.32
CA GLU A 275 32.29 -2.86 -0.55
C GLU A 275 31.81 -1.58 -1.22
N TRP A 276 31.91 -1.49 -2.56
CA TRP A 276 31.47 -0.35 -3.35
C TRP A 276 29.93 -0.17 -3.33
N ALA A 277 29.15 -1.19 -2.99
CA ALA A 277 27.70 -1.11 -2.89
C ALA A 277 27.24 -0.63 -1.51
N LYS A 278 28.04 -0.87 -0.45
CA LYS A 278 27.70 -0.52 0.94
C LYS A 278 27.28 0.92 1.16
N PRO A 279 27.88 1.96 0.52
CA PRO A 279 27.44 3.34 0.67
C PRO A 279 25.94 3.54 0.40
N ALA A 280 25.36 2.74 -0.50
CA ALA A 280 23.95 2.83 -0.88
C ALA A 280 23.02 1.86 -0.13
N VAL A 281 23.52 0.94 0.70
CA VAL A 281 22.70 0.02 1.52
C VAL A 281 22.20 0.74 2.79
N GLN A 282 21.58 1.89 2.60
CA GLN A 282 21.02 2.76 3.66
C GLN A 282 19.54 2.41 3.90
N THR A 283 19.30 1.21 4.42
CA THR A 283 17.97 0.64 4.64
C THR A 283 17.05 1.60 5.41
N GLU A 284 17.53 2.14 6.53
CA GLU A 284 16.78 3.07 7.37
C GLU A 284 16.42 4.36 6.62
N TYR A 285 17.37 4.94 5.89
CA TYR A 285 17.15 6.18 5.14
C TYR A 285 15.99 6.09 4.14
N TYR A 286 15.96 5.03 3.33
CA TYR A 286 14.88 4.83 2.35
C TYR A 286 13.54 4.54 3.03
N ILE A 287 13.57 3.70 4.07
CA ILE A 287 12.38 3.32 4.83
C ILE A 287 11.76 4.54 5.50
N LYS A 288 12.54 5.33 6.24
CA LYS A 288 12.06 6.52 6.94
C LYS A 288 11.46 7.53 5.96
N THR A 289 12.10 7.75 4.82
CA THR A 289 11.58 8.65 3.77
C THR A 289 10.25 8.13 3.23
N GLY A 290 10.17 6.83 2.92
CA GLY A 290 8.94 6.19 2.45
C GLY A 290 7.81 6.24 3.49
N LEU A 291 8.13 6.14 4.78
CA LEU A 291 7.15 6.27 5.87
C LEU A 291 6.59 7.68 5.95
N VAL A 292 7.42 8.72 5.88
CA VAL A 292 6.93 10.12 5.86
C VAL A 292 5.93 10.31 4.71
N LEU A 293 6.24 9.80 3.52
CA LEU A 293 5.32 9.82 2.37
C LEU A 293 4.05 9.00 2.59
N LEU A 294 4.16 7.86 3.28
CA LEU A 294 3.02 7.02 3.63
C LEU A 294 2.04 7.75 4.56
N GLY A 295 2.54 8.66 5.41
CA GLY A 295 1.72 9.52 6.26
C GLY A 295 0.66 10.29 5.46
N ALA A 296 1.05 10.97 4.38
CA ALA A 296 0.13 11.67 3.49
C ALA A 296 -0.86 10.76 2.73
N GLY A 297 -0.65 9.44 2.75
CA GLY A 297 -1.60 8.47 2.19
C GLY A 297 -2.75 8.12 3.14
N ILE A 298 -2.66 8.54 4.40
CA ILE A 298 -3.65 8.29 5.44
C ILE A 298 -4.80 9.26 5.28
N LEU A 299 -5.84 8.82 4.56
CA LEU A 299 -7.10 9.56 4.54
C LEU A 299 -7.88 9.27 5.82
N PHE A 300 -7.67 10.10 6.85
CA PHE A 300 -8.53 10.13 8.04
C PHE A 300 -10.02 10.27 7.66
N GLU A 301 -10.31 11.01 6.59
CA GLU A 301 -11.66 11.14 6.02
C GLU A 301 -12.25 9.80 5.53
N LYS A 302 -11.42 8.89 4.99
CA LYS A 302 -11.86 7.53 4.62
C LYS A 302 -12.23 6.70 5.84
N ILE A 303 -11.57 6.90 6.98
CA ILE A 303 -11.91 6.19 8.22
C ILE A 303 -13.27 6.64 8.73
N ILE A 304 -13.52 7.95 8.74
CA ILE A 304 -14.78 8.55 9.20
C ILE A 304 -15.94 8.11 8.29
N THR A 305 -15.75 8.12 6.98
CA THR A 305 -16.79 7.74 6.00
C THR A 305 -17.13 6.24 5.99
N ILE A 306 -16.27 5.37 6.51
CA ILE A 306 -16.58 3.92 6.67
C ILE A 306 -17.46 3.67 7.91
N GLY A 307 -17.54 4.64 8.82
CA GLY A 307 -18.40 4.58 10.00
C GLY A 307 -17.81 3.75 11.16
N THR A 308 -18.68 3.40 12.10
CA THR A 308 -18.30 2.79 13.40
C THR A 308 -17.52 1.48 13.27
N ALA A 309 -17.81 0.65 12.26
CA ALA A 309 -17.15 -0.64 12.07
C ALA A 309 -15.66 -0.49 11.69
N GLY A 310 -15.32 0.47 10.83
CA GLY A 310 -13.93 0.74 10.45
C GLY A 310 -13.11 1.28 11.61
N ILE A 311 -13.71 2.20 12.38
CA ILE A 311 -13.13 2.75 13.59
C ILE A 311 -12.88 1.65 14.62
N PHE A 312 -13.84 0.73 14.83
CA PHE A 312 -13.70 -0.37 15.78
C PHE A 312 -12.57 -1.33 15.38
N VAL A 313 -12.48 -1.71 14.10
CA VAL A 313 -11.41 -2.60 13.63
C VAL A 313 -10.03 -1.95 13.77
N ALA A 314 -9.91 -0.68 13.38
CA ALA A 314 -8.69 0.07 13.61
C ALA A 314 -8.39 0.18 15.11
N TRP A 315 -9.19 0.94 15.86
CA TRP A 315 -8.82 1.41 17.19
C TRP A 315 -9.02 0.42 18.33
N VAL A 316 -9.79 -0.64 18.13
CA VAL A 316 -10.01 -1.67 19.14
C VAL A 316 -9.31 -2.96 18.75
N VAL A 317 -9.63 -3.52 17.58
CA VAL A 317 -9.15 -4.86 17.22
C VAL A 317 -7.64 -4.87 17.01
N THR A 318 -7.09 -3.98 16.17
CA THR A 318 -5.65 -3.99 15.87
C THR A 318 -4.77 -3.78 17.12
N PRO A 319 -4.99 -2.75 17.97
CA PRO A 319 -4.24 -2.59 19.21
C PRO A 319 -4.40 -3.78 20.17
N THR A 320 -5.60 -4.34 20.27
CA THR A 320 -5.84 -5.52 21.13
C THR A 320 -5.02 -6.72 20.65
N VAL A 321 -5.07 -7.03 19.36
CA VAL A 321 -4.29 -8.12 18.76
C VAL A 321 -2.79 -7.87 18.95
N TRP A 322 -2.32 -6.63 18.72
CA TRP A 322 -0.93 -6.26 18.92
C TRP A 322 -0.48 -6.49 20.37
N LEU A 323 -1.24 -6.00 21.35
CA LEU A 323 -0.90 -6.13 22.78
C LEU A 323 -0.93 -7.58 23.24
N VAL A 324 -1.96 -8.34 22.85
CA VAL A 324 -2.10 -9.75 23.20
C VAL A 324 -0.99 -10.58 22.60
N THR A 325 -0.66 -10.38 21.31
CA THR A 325 0.41 -11.14 20.65
C THR A 325 1.79 -10.75 21.20
N TYR A 326 2.02 -9.48 21.50
CA TYR A 326 3.28 -9.04 22.11
C TYR A 326 3.45 -9.66 23.50
N TRP A 327 2.40 -9.60 24.32
CA TRP A 327 2.38 -10.25 25.63
C TRP A 327 2.61 -11.76 25.52
N PHE A 328 1.93 -12.44 24.59
CA PHE A 328 2.09 -13.87 24.33
C PHE A 328 3.53 -14.21 23.94
N GLY A 329 4.12 -13.44 23.01
CA GLY A 329 5.49 -13.62 22.57
C GLY A 329 6.52 -13.39 23.69
N GLN A 330 6.26 -12.43 24.59
CA GLN A 330 7.16 -12.14 25.72
C GLN A 330 7.02 -13.14 26.87
N LYS A 331 5.80 -13.55 27.22
CA LYS A 331 5.54 -14.36 28.42
C LYS A 331 5.48 -15.86 28.17
N ILE A 332 4.90 -16.27 27.04
CA ILE A 332 4.66 -17.68 26.74
C ILE A 332 5.74 -18.23 25.82
N VAL A 333 5.99 -17.57 24.69
CA VAL A 333 7.04 -17.98 23.73
C VAL A 333 8.44 -17.64 24.25
N GLN A 334 8.53 -16.63 25.13
CA GLN A 334 9.80 -16.14 25.70
C GLN A 334 10.80 -15.73 24.59
N MET A 335 10.33 -14.94 23.63
CA MET A 335 11.16 -14.48 22.53
C MET A 335 12.38 -13.70 23.05
N PRO A 336 13.62 -14.06 22.64
CA PRO A 336 14.84 -13.48 23.21
C PRO A 336 15.00 -11.99 22.87
N SER A 337 14.41 -11.52 21.77
CA SER A 337 14.45 -10.12 21.37
C SER A 337 13.07 -9.47 21.47
N LYS A 338 12.97 -8.45 22.32
CA LYS A 338 11.79 -7.57 22.41
C LYS A 338 11.53 -6.85 21.08
N ARG A 339 12.59 -6.44 20.37
CA ARG A 339 12.51 -5.73 19.09
C ARG A 339 11.97 -6.64 17.98
N LEU A 340 12.46 -7.89 17.91
CA LEU A 340 11.92 -8.89 16.99
C LEU A 340 10.43 -9.16 17.27
N ASN A 341 10.07 -9.38 18.53
CA ASN A 341 8.67 -9.64 18.90
C ASN A 341 7.76 -8.46 18.50
N ALA A 342 8.14 -7.22 18.84
CA ALA A 342 7.39 -6.03 18.43
C ALA A 342 7.26 -5.93 16.89
N THR A 343 8.31 -6.29 16.15
CA THR A 343 8.32 -6.28 14.69
C THR A 343 7.35 -7.32 14.12
N ILE A 344 7.36 -8.56 14.62
CA ILE A 344 6.41 -9.62 14.20
C ILE A 344 4.97 -9.26 14.58
N CYS A 345 4.74 -8.75 15.79
CA CYS A 345 3.41 -8.32 16.23
C CYS A 345 2.85 -7.20 15.35
N SER A 346 3.70 -6.24 14.97
CA SER A 346 3.28 -5.13 14.09
C SER A 346 2.99 -5.61 12.68
N ASP A 347 3.81 -6.54 12.18
CA ASP A 347 3.60 -7.17 10.89
C ASP A 347 2.23 -7.88 10.83
N MET A 348 1.95 -8.77 11.79
CA MET A 348 0.78 -9.66 11.81
C MET A 348 -0.54 -9.01 12.27
N SER A 349 -0.52 -7.84 12.92
CA SER A 349 -1.74 -7.21 13.48
C SER A 349 -2.18 -5.93 12.78
N VAL A 350 -1.32 -5.36 11.93
CA VAL A 350 -1.57 -4.10 11.23
C VAL A 350 -1.69 -4.37 9.73
N CYS A 351 -0.61 -4.25 8.96
CA CYS A 351 -0.67 -4.26 7.50
C CYS A 351 0.41 -5.11 6.82
N GLY A 352 1.09 -5.97 7.57
CA GLY A 352 2.24 -6.74 7.09
C GLY A 352 3.51 -5.90 7.01
N VAL A 353 4.23 -6.12 5.92
CA VAL A 353 5.63 -5.68 5.73
C VAL A 353 5.86 -4.20 6.04
N SER A 354 4.92 -3.32 5.67
CA SER A 354 5.07 -1.88 5.95
C SER A 354 5.05 -1.55 7.45
N ALA A 355 4.22 -2.24 8.23
CA ALA A 355 4.19 -2.09 9.68
C ALA A 355 5.41 -2.71 10.35
N ALA A 356 5.89 -3.86 9.85
CA ALA A 356 7.16 -4.45 10.29
C ALA A 356 8.31 -3.47 10.11
N ILE A 357 8.40 -2.88 8.92
CA ILE A 357 9.40 -1.88 8.56
C ILE A 357 9.31 -0.64 9.46
N ALA A 358 8.11 -0.11 9.68
CA ALA A 358 7.88 1.07 10.52
C ALA A 358 8.27 0.81 11.99
N THR A 359 7.83 -0.32 12.54
CA THR A 359 8.15 -0.72 13.91
C THR A 359 9.64 -1.03 14.06
N ALA A 360 10.26 -1.72 13.11
CA ALA A 360 11.69 -1.98 13.13
C ALA A 360 12.51 -0.68 13.15
N ALA A 361 12.13 0.31 12.35
CA ALA A 361 12.75 1.63 12.39
C ALA A 361 12.46 2.38 13.71
N ALA A 362 11.26 2.23 14.27
CA ALA A 362 10.84 2.87 15.52
C ALA A 362 11.55 2.32 16.76
N CYS A 363 11.75 0.99 16.84
CA CYS A 363 12.42 0.33 17.96
C CYS A 363 13.91 0.04 17.70
N LYS A 364 14.44 0.45 16.54
CA LYS A 364 15.81 0.18 16.09
C LYS A 364 16.15 -1.32 16.07
N ALA A 365 15.24 -2.12 15.52
CA ALA A 365 15.44 -3.56 15.35
C ALA A 365 16.61 -3.83 14.39
N LYS A 366 17.27 -4.97 14.58
CA LYS A 366 18.35 -5.38 13.67
C LYS A 366 17.79 -5.72 12.29
N LYS A 367 18.61 -5.56 11.25
CA LYS A 367 18.19 -5.84 9.85
C LYS A 367 17.79 -7.30 9.66
N GLU A 368 18.43 -8.21 10.39
CA GLU A 368 18.14 -9.64 10.36
C GLU A 368 16.78 -9.94 11.02
N GLU A 369 16.41 -9.22 12.08
CA GLU A 369 15.12 -9.36 12.76
C GLU A 369 13.97 -8.91 11.85
N LEU A 370 14.15 -7.78 11.15
CA LEU A 370 13.19 -7.33 10.14
C LEU A 370 13.07 -8.34 9.00
N THR A 371 14.19 -8.87 8.51
CA THR A 371 14.20 -9.86 7.43
C THR A 371 13.47 -11.14 7.85
N LEU A 372 13.68 -11.60 9.09
CA LEU A 372 12.98 -12.75 9.65
C LEU A 372 11.47 -12.51 9.76
N ALA A 373 11.06 -11.35 10.30
CA ALA A 373 9.65 -11.00 10.43
C ALA A 373 8.94 -10.96 9.07
N VAL A 374 9.54 -10.28 8.08
CA VAL A 374 9.00 -10.20 6.71
C VAL A 374 8.97 -11.58 6.04
N GLY A 375 10.00 -12.41 6.25
CA GLY A 375 10.05 -13.77 5.72
C GLY A 375 8.90 -14.64 6.24
N LEU A 376 8.66 -14.63 7.55
CA LEU A 376 7.53 -15.31 8.17
C LEU A 376 6.19 -14.81 7.61
N SER A 377 6.03 -13.49 7.51
CA SER A 377 4.84 -12.84 6.95
C SER A 377 4.46 -13.38 5.58
N LEU A 378 5.44 -13.47 4.68
CA LEU A 378 5.21 -13.86 3.30
C LEU A 378 4.83 -15.34 3.17
N VAL A 379 5.43 -16.20 4.00
CA VAL A 379 5.08 -17.62 4.06
C VAL A 379 3.65 -17.80 4.55
N PHE A 380 3.29 -17.21 5.70
CA PHE A 380 1.95 -17.32 6.25
C PHE A 380 0.90 -16.69 5.35
N THR A 381 1.18 -15.53 4.75
CA THR A 381 0.28 -14.86 3.80
C THR A 381 -0.02 -15.74 2.59
N SER A 382 0.99 -16.41 2.04
CA SER A 382 0.81 -17.31 0.88
C SER A 382 -0.09 -18.50 1.23
N ILE A 383 0.09 -19.08 2.43
CA ILE A 383 -0.75 -20.17 2.94
C ILE A 383 -2.18 -19.68 3.17
N MET A 384 -2.35 -18.59 3.91
CA MET A 384 -3.66 -18.04 4.26
C MET A 384 -4.47 -17.61 3.04
N MET A 385 -3.82 -17.09 1.99
CA MET A 385 -4.50 -16.72 0.75
C MET A 385 -5.32 -17.87 0.13
N ILE A 386 -4.83 -19.11 0.26
CA ILE A 386 -5.48 -20.31 -0.29
C ILE A 386 -6.38 -20.97 0.76
N VAL A 387 -5.87 -21.14 1.98
CA VAL A 387 -6.53 -21.91 3.04
C VAL A 387 -7.73 -21.15 3.61
N MET A 388 -7.62 -19.84 3.81
CA MET A 388 -8.63 -19.05 4.51
C MET A 388 -9.98 -18.96 3.75
N PRO A 389 -10.01 -18.74 2.41
CA PRO A 389 -11.27 -18.83 1.66
C PRO A 389 -11.95 -20.20 1.76
N ALA A 390 -11.18 -21.29 1.81
CA ALA A 390 -11.71 -22.64 1.95
C ALA A 390 -12.34 -22.85 3.34
N ILE A 391 -11.66 -22.42 4.41
CA ILE A 391 -12.19 -22.47 5.77
C ILE A 391 -13.47 -21.65 5.88
N ILE A 392 -13.51 -20.45 5.32
CA ILE A 392 -14.70 -19.59 5.37
C ILE A 392 -15.88 -20.28 4.68
N LYS A 393 -15.68 -20.87 3.50
CA LYS A 393 -16.74 -21.59 2.79
C LYS A 393 -17.28 -22.80 3.57
N SER A 394 -16.42 -23.47 4.34
CA SER A 394 -16.83 -24.67 5.11
C SER A 394 -17.42 -24.35 6.48
N THR A 395 -17.07 -23.21 7.10
CA THR A 395 -17.46 -22.90 8.48
C THR A 395 -18.49 -21.78 8.62
N PHE A 396 -18.57 -20.85 7.67
CA PHE A 396 -19.47 -19.71 7.77
C PHE A 396 -20.78 -19.97 7.02
N PRO A 397 -21.94 -19.57 7.58
CA PRO A 397 -23.21 -19.52 6.85
C PRO A 397 -23.10 -18.69 5.56
N VAL A 398 -23.76 -19.13 4.50
CA VAL A 398 -23.62 -18.56 3.13
C VAL A 398 -23.88 -17.05 3.11
N ASP A 399 -24.86 -16.56 3.88
CA ASP A 399 -25.21 -15.16 4.01
C ASP A 399 -24.10 -14.31 4.66
N LYS A 400 -23.24 -14.92 5.48
CA LYS A 400 -22.16 -14.23 6.21
C LYS A 400 -20.78 -14.36 5.56
N GLN A 401 -20.61 -15.29 4.62
CA GLN A 401 -19.32 -15.53 3.94
C GLN A 401 -18.77 -14.27 3.26
N LEU A 402 -19.65 -13.47 2.63
CA LEU A 402 -19.20 -12.31 1.86
C LEU A 402 -18.74 -11.13 2.73
N ILE A 403 -19.46 -10.81 3.80
CA ILE A 403 -19.14 -9.64 4.64
C ILE A 403 -18.19 -10.05 5.76
N LEU A 404 -18.57 -11.02 6.58
CA LEU A 404 -17.79 -11.39 7.75
C LEU A 404 -16.53 -12.17 7.35
N GLY A 405 -16.65 -13.08 6.39
CA GLY A 405 -15.48 -13.76 5.81
C GLY A 405 -14.54 -12.80 5.09
N GLY A 406 -15.09 -11.84 4.32
CA GLY A 406 -14.33 -10.74 3.73
C GLY A 406 -13.58 -9.91 4.77
N ALA A 407 -14.24 -9.53 5.86
CA ALA A 407 -13.63 -8.75 6.93
C ALA A 407 -12.53 -9.52 7.66
N TRP A 408 -12.73 -10.81 7.92
CA TRP A 408 -11.72 -11.67 8.55
C TRP A 408 -10.47 -11.81 7.67
N MET A 409 -10.63 -12.10 6.37
CA MET A 409 -9.49 -12.09 5.43
C MET A 409 -8.79 -10.74 5.36
N GLY A 410 -9.58 -9.66 5.33
CA GLY A 410 -9.09 -8.28 5.34
C GLY A 410 -8.20 -7.98 6.54
N GLY A 411 -8.56 -8.48 7.71
CA GLY A 411 -7.84 -8.24 8.96
C GLY A 411 -6.63 -9.15 9.19
N THR A 412 -6.50 -10.27 8.46
CA THR A 412 -5.48 -11.31 8.73
C THR A 412 -4.50 -11.52 7.58
N ILE A 413 -4.88 -11.31 6.31
CA ILE A 413 -3.97 -11.52 5.18
C ILE A 413 -3.09 -10.28 4.99
N ASP A 414 -1.81 -10.41 5.32
CA ASP A 414 -0.84 -9.31 5.40
C ASP A 414 -0.15 -8.94 4.09
N ALA A 415 -0.87 -9.08 2.96
CA ALA A 415 -0.46 -8.53 1.68
C ALA A 415 -1.65 -8.09 0.84
N THR A 416 -1.64 -6.83 0.36
CA THR A 416 -2.74 -6.23 -0.42
C THR A 416 -3.09 -7.03 -1.69
N GLY A 417 -2.08 -7.63 -2.34
CA GLY A 417 -2.31 -8.49 -3.51
C GLY A 417 -2.96 -9.83 -3.14
N ALA A 418 -2.45 -10.47 -2.08
CA ALA A 418 -2.95 -11.76 -1.62
C ALA A 418 -4.37 -11.65 -1.04
N VAL A 419 -4.67 -10.60 -0.27
CA VAL A 419 -6.02 -10.40 0.29
C VAL A 419 -7.06 -10.14 -0.80
N ALA A 420 -6.69 -9.42 -1.85
CA ALA A 420 -7.58 -9.20 -3.00
C ALA A 420 -7.82 -10.51 -3.77
N ALA A 421 -6.78 -11.34 -3.93
CA ALA A 421 -6.91 -12.65 -4.55
C ALA A 421 -7.77 -13.61 -3.71
N ALA A 422 -7.52 -13.69 -2.40
CA ALA A 422 -8.31 -14.46 -1.45
C ALA A 422 -9.79 -14.02 -1.44
N GLY A 423 -10.02 -12.71 -1.40
CA GLY A 423 -11.35 -12.11 -1.50
C GLY A 423 -12.07 -12.47 -2.80
N ALA A 424 -11.36 -12.49 -3.93
CA ALA A 424 -11.93 -12.88 -5.22
C ALA A 424 -12.43 -14.32 -5.23
N PHE A 425 -11.82 -15.24 -4.48
CA PHE A 425 -12.28 -16.63 -4.37
C PHE A 425 -13.62 -16.78 -3.63
N LEU A 426 -13.99 -15.80 -2.80
CA LEU A 426 -15.27 -15.75 -2.09
C LEU A 426 -16.33 -14.92 -2.83
N GLY A 427 -15.92 -13.86 -3.54
CA GLY A 427 -16.79 -13.04 -4.38
C GLY A 427 -16.40 -11.57 -4.37
N GLU A 428 -16.90 -10.78 -5.32
CA GLU A 428 -16.48 -9.38 -5.47
C GLU A 428 -16.83 -8.51 -4.25
N LYS A 429 -17.97 -8.78 -3.61
CA LYS A 429 -18.34 -8.11 -2.34
C LYS A 429 -17.33 -8.42 -1.24
N ALA A 430 -16.87 -9.67 -1.14
CA ALA A 430 -15.87 -10.08 -0.16
C ALA A 430 -14.51 -9.44 -0.43
N LEU A 431 -14.08 -9.38 -1.69
CA LEU A 431 -12.88 -8.65 -2.10
C LEU A 431 -12.96 -7.19 -1.68
N TYR A 432 -14.06 -6.51 -1.97
CA TYR A 432 -14.22 -5.10 -1.62
C TYR A 432 -14.13 -4.89 -0.10
N VAL A 433 -14.84 -5.70 0.68
CA VAL A 433 -14.80 -5.64 2.15
C VAL A 433 -13.38 -5.92 2.65
N ALA A 434 -12.73 -6.99 2.18
CA ALA A 434 -11.40 -7.38 2.61
C ALA A 434 -10.35 -6.31 2.30
N ALA A 435 -10.35 -5.78 1.07
CA ALA A 435 -9.45 -4.72 0.66
C ALA A 435 -9.70 -3.42 1.45
N THR A 436 -10.97 -3.13 1.77
CA THR A 436 -11.34 -1.95 2.56
C THR A 436 -10.82 -2.08 3.99
N ILE A 437 -11.09 -3.20 4.67
CA ILE A 437 -10.59 -3.46 6.03
C ILE A 437 -9.06 -3.38 6.08
N LYS A 438 -8.37 -3.99 5.10
CA LYS A 438 -6.90 -3.94 5.04
C LYS A 438 -6.38 -2.52 4.88
N MET A 439 -7.04 -1.72 4.03
CA MET A 439 -6.67 -0.32 3.82
C MET A 439 -6.85 0.53 5.09
N ILE A 440 -7.88 0.25 5.89
CA ILE A 440 -8.10 0.93 7.18
C ILE A 440 -6.96 0.65 8.15
N GLN A 441 -6.50 -0.60 8.25
CA GLN A 441 -5.40 -0.96 9.17
C GLN A 441 -4.09 -0.23 8.84
N ASN A 442 -3.87 0.15 7.57
CA ASN A 442 -2.69 0.93 7.19
C ASN A 442 -2.59 2.28 7.93
N VAL A 443 -3.73 2.84 8.37
CA VAL A 443 -3.72 4.12 9.10
C VAL A 443 -3.03 3.98 10.46
N LEU A 444 -3.12 2.81 11.09
CA LEU A 444 -2.52 2.60 12.41
C LEU A 444 -1.02 2.36 12.39
N ILE A 445 -0.38 2.24 11.22
CA ILE A 445 1.07 2.09 11.13
C ILE A 445 1.79 3.20 11.91
N GLY A 446 1.36 4.45 11.71
CA GLY A 446 1.96 5.59 12.38
C GLY A 446 1.75 5.60 13.88
N VAL A 447 0.52 5.33 14.31
CA VAL A 447 0.14 5.32 15.72
C VAL A 447 0.89 4.20 16.46
N ILE A 448 0.93 3.00 15.89
CA ILE A 448 1.67 1.87 16.46
C ILE A 448 3.17 2.14 16.46
N ALA A 449 3.74 2.64 15.36
CA ALA A 449 5.16 2.99 15.32
C ALA A 449 5.51 4.06 16.36
N PHE A 450 4.65 5.06 16.57
CA PHE A 450 4.80 6.07 17.62
C PHE A 450 4.74 5.46 19.03
N CYS A 451 3.72 4.65 19.32
CA CYS A 451 3.57 3.98 20.62
C CYS A 451 4.75 3.03 20.91
N VAL A 452 5.22 2.30 19.90
CA VAL A 452 6.41 1.44 19.99
C VAL A 452 7.66 2.26 20.23
N ALA A 453 7.88 3.34 19.48
CA ALA A 453 9.01 4.25 19.70
C ALA A 453 9.01 4.78 21.14
N LEU A 454 7.86 5.24 21.64
CA LEU A 454 7.72 5.72 23.02
C LEU A 454 8.00 4.61 24.04
N TYR A 455 7.39 3.44 23.89
CA TYR A 455 7.60 2.32 24.82
C TYR A 455 9.06 1.86 24.85
N PHE A 456 9.71 1.73 23.69
CA PHE A 456 11.10 1.29 23.64
C PHE A 456 12.05 2.34 24.19
N THR A 457 11.88 3.62 23.84
CA THR A 457 12.75 4.69 24.37
C THR A 457 12.58 4.93 25.86
N THR A 458 11.37 4.79 26.41
CA THR A 458 11.08 5.11 27.82
C THR A 458 11.16 3.93 28.79
N ARG A 459 11.02 2.70 28.31
CA ARG A 459 11.05 1.49 29.16
C ARG A 459 12.16 0.53 28.77
N VAL A 460 12.17 0.06 27.52
CA VAL A 460 13.09 -1.01 27.11
C VAL A 460 14.55 -0.55 27.09
N GLU A 461 14.83 0.59 26.45
CA GLU A 461 16.18 1.16 26.41
C GLU A 461 16.65 1.63 27.80
N VAL A 462 15.73 2.00 28.69
CA VAL A 462 16.05 2.34 30.10
C VAL A 462 16.49 1.10 30.87
N GLU A 463 15.75 0.01 30.74
CA GLU A 463 16.12 -1.28 31.33
C GLU A 463 17.47 -1.78 30.78
N GLU A 464 17.74 -1.58 29.49
CA GLU A 464 19.00 -1.99 28.85
C GLU A 464 20.21 -1.11 29.24
N THR A 465 20.00 0.20 29.43
CA THR A 465 21.09 1.17 29.68
C THR A 465 21.23 1.61 31.13
N GLY A 466 20.28 1.24 32.00
CA GLY A 466 20.30 1.54 33.44
C GLY A 466 20.14 3.02 33.81
N ARG A 467 19.80 3.91 32.86
CA ARG A 467 19.68 5.36 33.08
C ARG A 467 18.24 5.82 32.86
N ALA A 468 17.66 6.47 33.86
CA ALA A 468 16.37 7.13 33.75
C ALA A 468 16.48 8.30 32.77
N VAL A 469 15.65 8.28 31.73
CA VAL A 469 15.70 9.26 30.65
C VAL A 469 14.98 10.54 31.10
N GLY A 470 15.69 11.66 31.17
CA GLY A 470 15.04 12.97 31.27
C GLY A 470 14.23 13.26 29.99
N ALA A 471 13.22 14.14 30.06
CA ALA A 471 12.37 14.48 28.90
C ALA A 471 13.18 14.91 27.65
N MET A 472 14.31 15.58 27.88
CA MET A 472 15.23 16.01 26.83
C MET A 472 15.98 14.84 26.20
N GLU A 473 16.36 13.81 26.96
CA GLU A 473 17.01 12.62 26.41
C GLU A 473 15.99 11.70 25.69
N ILE A 474 14.71 11.72 26.10
CA ILE A 474 13.61 11.09 25.32
C ILE A 474 13.52 11.77 23.94
N TRP A 475 13.57 13.11 23.89
CA TRP A 475 13.60 13.84 22.62
C TRP A 475 14.79 13.45 21.74
N TYR A 476 15.99 13.26 22.31
CA TYR A 476 17.17 12.81 21.55
C TYR A 476 17.08 11.37 21.06
N ARG A 477 16.47 10.47 21.83
CA ARG A 477 16.33 9.06 21.47
C ARG A 477 15.15 8.78 20.53
N PHE A 478 14.11 9.62 20.58
CA PHE A 478 12.88 9.50 19.79
C PHE A 478 13.17 9.60 18.27
N PRO A 479 12.66 8.68 17.42
CA PRO A 479 12.90 8.74 15.97
C PRO A 479 12.17 9.93 15.32
N LYS A 480 12.91 10.87 14.74
CA LYS A 480 12.34 12.17 14.29
C LYS A 480 11.49 12.01 13.03
N PHE A 481 11.74 10.97 12.23
CA PHE A 481 10.92 10.67 11.06
C PHE A 481 9.45 10.41 11.42
N VAL A 482 9.14 9.97 12.65
CA VAL A 482 7.77 9.76 13.14
C VAL A 482 7.01 11.08 13.24
N LEU A 483 7.69 12.18 13.60
CA LEU A 483 7.07 13.51 13.55
C LEU A 483 6.73 13.88 12.11
N GLY A 484 7.66 13.68 11.18
CA GLY A 484 7.39 13.91 9.76
C GLY A 484 6.22 13.08 9.23
N PHE A 485 6.11 11.81 9.64
CA PHE A 485 4.95 10.97 9.35
C PHE A 485 3.65 11.61 9.87
N ILE A 486 3.60 11.96 11.17
CA ILE A 486 2.38 12.51 11.78
C ILE A 486 2.00 13.84 11.14
N SER A 487 2.98 14.73 10.93
CA SER A 487 2.77 16.00 10.26
C SER A 487 2.27 15.81 8.83
N ALA A 488 2.84 14.87 8.07
CA ALA A 488 2.37 14.56 6.72
C ALA A 488 0.90 14.08 6.72
N SER A 489 0.53 13.19 7.65
CA SER A 489 -0.84 12.67 7.76
C SER A 489 -1.87 13.71 8.20
N ILE A 490 -1.46 14.76 8.91
CA ILE A 490 -2.37 15.82 9.37
C ILE A 490 -2.54 16.90 8.29
N ILE A 491 -1.47 17.20 7.55
CA ILE A 491 -1.43 18.33 6.61
C ILE A 491 -1.95 17.94 5.21
N PHE A 492 -1.65 16.72 4.75
CA PHE A 492 -1.98 16.21 3.41
C PHE A 492 -2.96 15.04 3.50
#